data_AF-A0A1G3YLU4-F1
#
_entry.id   AF-A0A1G3YLU4-F1
#
_cell.length_a   1.000
_cell.length_b   1.000
_cell.length_c   1.000
_cell.angle_alpha   90.00
_cell.angle_beta   90.00
_cell.angle_gamma   90.00
#
_symmetry.space_group_name_H-M   'P 1'
#
loop_
_entity.id
_entity.type
_entity.pdbx_description
1 polymer ?
#
loop_
_entity_poly.entity_id
_entity_poly.type
_entity_poly.pdbx_seq_one_letter_code
_entity_poly.pdbx_strand_id
1 'polypeptide(L)'
;MSAGYGDKTAYPGPVYSYGIIIGYQRMIREGLYASQFANALILDWFDEGGDKAGSGLMLLLTTRLGWHFDFRIFGLPLYFEAAGEINVWPISTKSPPGFSELDAKYPIFIFAPALNLGIKF
;
A
#
# COMPACT_ATOMS: atom_id res chain seq x y z
N MET A 1 -16.12 -12.17 -6.53
CA MET A 1 -17.10 -11.78 -7.58
C MET A 1 -16.30 -11.59 -8.85
N SER A 2 -16.49 -12.44 -9.87
CA SER A 2 -15.85 -12.22 -11.17
C SER A 2 -16.53 -11.03 -11.84
N ALA A 3 -15.75 -10.06 -12.31
CA ALA A 3 -16.28 -8.98 -13.11
C ALA A 3 -16.97 -9.57 -14.35
N GLY A 4 -18.17 -9.06 -14.67
CA GLY A 4 -18.89 -9.46 -15.87
C GLY A 4 -18.17 -8.93 -17.12
N TYR A 5 -18.09 -9.76 -18.15
CA TYR A 5 -17.54 -9.41 -19.45
C TYR A 5 -18.16 -8.08 -19.97
N GLY A 6 -17.37 -7.02 -20.06
CA GLY A 6 -17.81 -5.68 -20.51
C GLY A 6 -17.84 -4.57 -19.45
N ASP A 7 -17.51 -4.85 -18.18
CA ASP A 7 -17.36 -3.81 -17.16
C ASP A 7 -16.05 -3.02 -17.33
N LYS A 8 -16.14 -1.81 -17.91
CA LYS A 8 -14.99 -0.90 -18.12
C LYS A 8 -14.40 -0.32 -16.82
N THR A 9 -14.94 -0.69 -15.67
CA THR A 9 -14.41 -0.32 -14.35
C THR A 9 -13.62 -1.45 -13.69
N ALA A 10 -13.63 -2.64 -14.28
CA ALA A 10 -12.88 -3.79 -13.80
C ALA A 10 -11.55 -3.95 -14.55
N TYR A 11 -10.54 -4.47 -13.84
CA TYR A 11 -9.32 -4.90 -14.48
C TYR A 11 -9.58 -6.10 -15.41
N PRO A 12 -8.87 -6.20 -16.55
CA PRO A 12 -8.99 -7.33 -17.47
C PRO A 12 -8.62 -8.69 -16.85
N GLY A 13 -7.90 -8.70 -15.74
CA GLY A 13 -7.52 -9.93 -15.05
C GLY A 13 -6.85 -9.64 -13.71
N PRO A 14 -6.42 -10.67 -12.98
CA PRO A 14 -5.81 -10.50 -11.66
C PRO A 14 -4.42 -9.85 -11.75
N VAL A 15 -4.05 -9.15 -10.69
CA VAL A 15 -2.74 -8.54 -10.52
C VAL A 15 -2.13 -9.05 -9.23
N TYR A 16 -0.93 -9.59 -9.30
CA TYR A 16 -0.16 -10.03 -8.14
C TYR A 16 1.00 -9.08 -7.90
N SER A 17 1.26 -8.75 -6.64
CA SER A 17 2.39 -7.89 -6.26
C SER A 17 3.25 -8.52 -5.18
N TYR A 18 4.56 -8.42 -5.33
CA TYR A 18 5.54 -8.80 -4.32
C TYR A 18 6.66 -7.76 -4.30
N GLY A 19 7.30 -7.56 -3.16
CA GLY A 19 8.27 -6.49 -3.06
C GLY A 19 8.95 -6.39 -1.72
N ILE A 20 9.77 -5.36 -1.60
CA ILE A 20 10.47 -5.01 -0.37
C ILE A 20 10.02 -3.64 0.10
N ILE A 21 9.99 -3.48 1.42
CA ILE A 21 9.61 -2.25 2.10
C ILE A 21 10.80 -1.79 2.92
N ILE A 22 11.21 -0.54 2.72
CA ILE A 22 12.12 0.15 3.62
C ILE A 22 11.36 1.29 4.29
N GLY A 23 11.56 1.45 5.59
CA GLY A 23 10.81 2.41 6.39
C GLY A 23 11.69 3.11 7.41
N TYR A 24 11.38 4.37 7.67
CA TYR A 24 11.95 5.13 8.77
C TYR A 24 10.83 5.81 9.56
N GLN A 25 10.86 5.65 10.88
CA GLN A 25 9.93 6.28 11.81
C GLN A 25 10.70 7.14 12.80
N ARG A 26 10.22 8.37 13.01
CA ARG A 26 10.78 9.31 13.97
C ARG A 26 9.72 9.74 14.97
N MET A 27 10.03 9.55 16.26
CA MET A 27 9.28 10.14 17.35
C MET A 27 9.57 11.64 17.41
N ILE A 28 8.52 12.45 17.49
CA ILE A 28 8.60 13.92 17.53
C ILE A 28 8.48 14.38 18.99
N ARG A 29 7.31 14.19 19.62
CA ARG A 29 7.07 14.58 21.02
C ARG A 29 5.81 13.90 21.58
N GLU A 30 5.86 13.48 22.85
CA GLU A 30 4.69 13.01 23.63
C GLU A 30 3.89 11.85 23.00
N GLY A 31 4.50 11.10 22.07
CA GLY A 31 3.83 10.02 21.32
C GLY A 31 3.52 10.39 19.88
N LEU A 32 3.52 11.68 19.51
CA LEU A 32 3.46 12.11 18.12
C LEU A 32 4.65 11.55 17.35
N TYR A 33 4.38 10.91 16.21
CA TYR A 33 5.40 10.37 15.34
C TYR A 33 5.07 10.65 13.87
N ALA A 34 6.12 10.67 13.06
CA ALA A 34 5.99 10.62 11.61
C ALA A 34 6.80 9.45 11.07
N SER A 35 6.30 8.81 10.02
CA SER A 35 7.04 7.75 9.31
C SER A 35 6.93 7.88 7.80
N GLN A 36 7.98 7.43 7.13
CA GLN A 36 8.05 7.34 5.68
C GLN A 36 8.43 5.91 5.31
N PHE A 37 7.68 5.32 4.39
CA PHE A 37 7.97 4.03 3.80
C PHE A 37 8.13 4.17 2.28
N ALA A 38 9.09 3.43 1.74
CA ALA A 38 9.27 3.23 0.31
C ALA A 38 9.15 1.74 0.00
N ASN A 39 8.12 1.40 -0.77
CA ASN A 39 7.73 0.04 -1.10
C ASN A 39 8.01 -0.17 -2.59
N ALA A 40 9.03 -0.95 -2.91
CA ALA A 40 9.33 -1.33 -4.29
C ALA A 40 8.59 -2.62 -4.62
N LEU A 41 7.51 -2.51 -5.41
CA LEU A 41 6.60 -3.60 -5.75
C LEU A 41 6.83 -4.04 -7.20
N ILE A 42 7.06 -5.32 -7.41
CA ILE A 42 6.98 -5.97 -8.72
C ILE A 42 5.52 -6.42 -8.89
N LEU A 43 4.91 -6.00 -10.00
CA LEU A 43 3.54 -6.31 -10.38
C LEU A 43 3.54 -7.27 -11.55
N ASP A 44 2.80 -8.36 -11.42
CA ASP A 44 2.54 -9.32 -12.49
C ASP A 44 1.06 -9.26 -12.86
N TRP A 45 0.79 -8.91 -14.12
CA TRP A 45 -0.55 -8.82 -14.68
C TRP A 45 -0.89 -10.08 -15.46
N PHE A 46 -2.12 -10.55 -15.29
CA PHE A 46 -2.67 -11.70 -15.98
C PHE A 46 -3.89 -11.29 -16.80
N ASP A 47 -4.12 -11.97 -17.92
CA ASP A 47 -5.34 -11.80 -18.69
C ASP A 47 -6.50 -12.65 -18.15
N GLU A 48 -7.66 -12.59 -18.80
CA GLU A 48 -8.85 -13.38 -18.46
C GLU A 48 -8.62 -14.90 -18.58
N GLY A 49 -7.68 -15.31 -19.43
CA GLY A 49 -7.30 -16.71 -19.64
C GLY A 49 -6.36 -17.25 -18.56
N GLY A 50 -5.80 -16.37 -17.72
CA GLY A 50 -4.83 -16.71 -16.69
C GLY A 50 -3.39 -16.74 -17.20
N ASP A 51 -3.12 -16.27 -18.41
CA ASP A 51 -1.77 -16.14 -18.95
C ASP A 51 -1.15 -14.81 -18.50
N LYS A 52 0.18 -14.82 -18.30
CA LYS A 52 0.90 -13.62 -17.86
C LYS A 52 0.96 -12.59 -18.98
N ALA A 53 0.19 -11.51 -18.82
CA ALA A 53 0.10 -10.39 -19.76
C ALA A 53 1.29 -9.42 -19.65
N GLY A 54 1.93 -9.33 -18.48
CA GLY A 54 3.07 -8.43 -18.29
C GLY A 54 3.69 -8.46 -16.90
N SER A 55 4.81 -7.75 -16.75
CA SER A 55 5.46 -7.51 -15.47
C SER A 55 6.07 -6.12 -15.40
N GLY A 56 5.97 -5.47 -14.25
CA GLY A 56 6.35 -4.07 -14.08
C GLY A 56 6.75 -3.75 -12.65
N LEU A 57 7.26 -2.53 -12.46
CA LEU A 57 7.65 -2.00 -11.16
C LEU A 57 6.73 -0.85 -10.79
N MET A 58 6.25 -0.86 -9.54
CA MET A 58 5.60 0.25 -8.88
C MET A 58 6.37 0.67 -7.63
N LEU A 59 6.64 1.96 -7.50
CA LEU A 59 7.17 2.52 -6.26
C LEU A 59 6.02 3.15 -5.49
N LEU A 60 5.67 2.59 -4.34
CA LEU A 60 4.66 3.13 -3.43
C LEU A 60 5.37 3.82 -2.26
N LEU A 61 5.14 5.13 -2.12
CA LEU A 61 5.63 5.95 -1.03
C LEU A 61 4.50 6.21 -0.04
N THR A 62 4.69 5.80 1.20
CA THR A 62 3.70 6.00 2.28
C THR A 62 4.26 6.98 3.29
N THR A 63 3.55 8.09 3.50
CA THR A 63 3.85 9.06 4.57
C THR A 63 2.78 8.94 5.63
N ARG A 64 3.18 8.79 6.89
CA ARG A 64 2.26 8.60 8.01
C ARG A 64 2.54 9.61 9.11
N LEU A 65 1.47 10.14 9.70
CA LEU A 65 1.51 11.00 10.87
C LEU A 65 0.49 10.46 11.87
N GLY A 66 0.95 10.17 13.08
CA GLY A 66 0.10 9.52 14.08
C GLY A 66 0.57 9.70 15.50
N TRP A 67 -0.12 9.01 16.39
CA TRP A 67 0.17 9.00 17.81
C TRP A 67 0.42 7.58 18.30
N HIS A 68 1.50 7.41 19.04
CA HIS A 68 1.95 6.18 19.65
C HIS A 68 1.50 6.12 21.11
N PHE A 69 0.86 5.02 21.49
CA PHE A 69 0.39 4.79 22.86
C PHE A 69 0.95 3.50 23.41
N ASP A 70 1.51 3.59 24.61
CA ASP A 70 2.05 2.48 25.36
C ASP A 70 1.10 2.01 26.44
N PHE A 71 0.94 0.70 26.55
CA PHE A 71 0.13 0.09 27.59
C PHE A 71 0.65 -1.30 27.95
N ARG A 72 0.11 -1.87 29.04
CA ARG A 72 0.46 -3.21 29.50
C ARG A 72 -0.80 -4.04 29.72
N ILE A 73 -0.82 -5.26 29.21
CA ILE A 73 -1.86 -6.25 29.49
C ILE A 73 -1.18 -7.44 30.18
N PHE A 74 -1.58 -7.74 31.43
CA PHE A 74 -0.99 -8.82 32.24
C PHE A 74 0.56 -8.80 32.30
N GLY A 75 1.15 -7.60 32.30
CA GLY A 75 2.61 -7.42 32.32
C GLY A 75 3.29 -7.44 30.95
N LEU A 76 2.60 -7.83 29.87
CA LEU A 76 3.12 -7.77 28.50
C LEU A 76 3.15 -6.31 28.01
N PRO A 77 4.32 -5.75 27.64
CA PRO A 77 4.39 -4.39 27.11
C PRO A 77 3.91 -4.37 25.64
N LEU A 78 2.83 -3.63 25.41
CA LEU A 78 2.17 -3.49 24.12
C LEU A 78 2.16 -2.02 23.71
N TYR A 79 1.97 -1.80 22.42
CA TYR A 79 1.69 -0.47 21.89
C TYR A 79 0.63 -0.52 20.80
N PHE A 80 -0.06 0.60 20.62
CA PHE A 80 -0.85 0.83 19.42
C PHE A 80 -0.52 2.21 18.83
N GLU A 81 -0.60 2.30 17.51
CA GLU A 81 -0.38 3.54 16.78
C GLU A 81 -1.59 3.85 15.92
N ALA A 82 -2.30 4.92 16.25
CA ALA A 82 -3.37 5.45 15.42
C ALA A 82 -2.80 6.59 14.55
N ALA A 83 -3.01 6.51 13.25
CA ALA A 83 -2.43 7.46 12.31
C ALA A 83 -3.29 7.70 11.08
N GLY A 84 -3.01 8.81 10.38
CA GLY A 84 -3.39 8.98 8.98
C GLY A 84 -2.18 8.73 8.09
N GLU A 85 -2.40 8.10 6.94
CA GLU A 85 -1.36 7.90 5.93
C GLU A 85 -1.78 8.40 4.55
N ILE A 86 -0.80 8.92 3.83
CA ILE A 86 -0.89 9.30 2.42
C ILE A 86 0.01 8.35 1.67
N ASN A 87 -0.60 7.57 0.78
CA ASN A 87 0.04 6.63 -0.11
C ASN A 87 0.12 7.27 -1.50
N VAL A 88 1.30 7.33 -2.10
CA VAL A 88 1.53 7.90 -3.44
C VAL A 88 2.34 6.90 -4.26
N TRP A 89 1.94 6.60 -5.49
CA TRP A 89 2.68 5.72 -6.40
C TRP A 89 3.20 6.49 -7.63
N PRO A 90 4.28 7.29 -7.49
CA PRO A 90 4.76 8.15 -8.56
C PRO A 90 5.41 7.39 -9.72
N ILE A 91 5.85 6.15 -9.50
CA ILE A 91 6.43 5.30 -10.53
C ILE A 91 5.53 4.08 -10.69
N SER A 92 5.03 3.89 -11.90
CA SER A 92 4.38 2.66 -12.36
C SER A 92 4.84 2.41 -13.79
N THR A 93 5.47 1.28 -14.03
CA THR A 93 6.10 0.98 -15.32
C THR A 93 5.48 -0.26 -15.94
N LYS A 94 5.42 -0.29 -17.27
CA LYS A 94 5.05 -1.48 -18.07
C LYS A 94 3.67 -2.06 -17.77
N SER A 95 2.74 -1.23 -17.27
CA SER A 95 1.33 -1.62 -17.14
C SER A 95 0.74 -1.87 -18.55
N PRO A 96 0.11 -3.03 -18.81
CA PRO A 96 -0.49 -3.31 -20.11
C PRO A 96 -1.63 -2.31 -20.44
N PRO A 97 -1.94 -2.06 -21.72
CA PRO A 97 -2.88 -1.01 -22.14
C PRO A 97 -4.21 -0.99 -21.36
N GLY A 98 -4.89 -2.14 -21.22
CA GLY A 98 -6.16 -2.23 -20.50
C GLY A 98 -6.10 -1.94 -18.98
N PHE A 99 -4.93 -2.14 -18.35
CA PHE A 99 -4.71 -1.78 -16.95
C PHE A 99 -4.36 -0.29 -16.82
N SER A 100 -3.45 0.19 -17.67
CA SER A 100 -3.00 1.58 -17.67
C SER A 100 -4.11 2.59 -17.98
N GLU A 101 -5.05 2.24 -18.86
CA GLU A 101 -6.21 3.08 -19.18
C GLU A 101 -7.19 3.21 -18.01
N LEU A 102 -7.30 2.17 -17.17
CA LEU A 102 -8.11 2.20 -15.97
C LEU A 102 -7.41 3.02 -14.87
N ASP A 103 -6.11 2.78 -14.65
CA ASP A 103 -5.28 3.51 -13.68
C ASP A 103 -5.29 5.03 -13.93
N ALA A 104 -5.22 5.44 -15.21
CA ALA A 104 -5.21 6.85 -15.60
C ALA A 104 -6.47 7.64 -15.19
N LYS A 105 -7.56 6.96 -14.82
CA LYS A 105 -8.82 7.60 -14.36
C LYS A 105 -8.77 8.00 -12.89
N TYR A 106 -7.81 7.49 -12.12
CA TYR A 106 -7.72 7.67 -10.67
C TYR A 106 -6.50 8.52 -10.29
N PRO A 107 -6.57 9.26 -9.18
CA PRO A 107 -5.41 9.99 -8.67
C PRO A 107 -4.30 9.01 -8.27
N ILE A 108 -3.05 9.44 -8.43
CA ILE A 108 -1.85 8.67 -8.04
C ILE A 108 -1.62 8.60 -6.52
N PHE A 109 -2.59 9.03 -5.72
CA PHE A 109 -2.50 9.04 -4.27
C PHE A 109 -3.84 8.66 -3.60
N ILE A 110 -3.74 8.11 -2.40
CA ILE A 110 -4.88 7.86 -1.52
C ILE A 110 -4.53 8.23 -0.08
N PHE A 111 -5.48 8.83 0.62
CA PHE A 111 -5.43 9.01 2.07
C PHE A 111 -6.21 7.87 2.74
N ALA A 112 -5.63 7.27 3.78
CA ALA A 112 -6.26 6.20 4.55
C ALA A 112 -5.97 6.34 6.05
N PRO A 113 -6.88 5.89 6.92
CA PRO A 113 -6.55 5.66 8.32
C PRO A 113 -5.61 4.45 8.43
N ALA A 114 -4.67 4.50 9.36
CA ALA A 114 -3.76 3.42 9.67
C ALA A 114 -3.78 3.11 11.17
N LEU A 115 -3.77 1.82 11.50
CA LEU A 115 -3.71 1.32 12.87
C LEU A 115 -2.66 0.22 12.95
N ASN A 116 -1.62 0.45 13.77
CA ASN A 116 -0.65 -0.60 14.11
C ASN A 116 -0.90 -1.07 15.54
N LEU A 117 -0.70 -2.37 15.78
CA LEU A 117 -0.61 -2.98 17.11
C LEU A 117 0.69 -3.78 17.18
N GLY A 118 1.42 -3.66 18.29
CA GLY A 118 2.67 -4.39 18.45
C GLY A 118 3.06 -4.66 19.89
N ILE A 119 4.10 -5.46 20.03
CA ILE A 119 4.70 -5.88 21.31
C ILE A 119 6.07 -5.21 21.41
N LYS A 120 6.41 -4.68 22.58
CA LYS A 120 7.77 -4.17 22.86
C LYS A 120 8.65 -5.31 23.39
N PHE A 121 9.88 -5.41 22.90
CA PHE A 121 10.88 -6.38 23.33
C PHE A 121 12.12 -5.67 23.88
#